data_AF-A0A0M8T3P1-F1
#
_entry.id   AF-A0A0M8T3P1-F1
#
_cell.length_a   1.000
_cell.length_b   1.000
_cell.length_c   1.000
_cell.angle_alpha   90.00
_cell.angle_beta   90.00
_cell.angle_gamma   90.00
#
_symmetry.space_group_name_H-M   'P 1'
#
loop_
_entity.id
_entity.type
_entity.pdbx_description
1 polymer ?
#
loop_
_entity_poly.entity_id
_entity_poly.type
_entity_poly.pdbx_seq_one_letter_code
_entity_poly.pdbx_strand_id
1 'polypeptide(L)'
;MSDARLVGTWTTELEDDGKSVFGLASFTGDGGVTCYQVNAKNIGLGNWESTGKDSFHYNFHILAVNPQGEHVGEAHVFVTGEFVSDDRWEGTGGANFYSPSGDLLRGHEGSRVTARKFGIDK
;
A
#
# COMPACT_ATOMS: atom_id res chain seq x y z
N MET A 1 -18.12 12.70 -0.76
CA MET A 1 -18.48 11.41 -0.11
C MET A 1 -17.40 10.43 -0.51
N SER A 2 -16.65 9.88 0.43
CA SER A 2 -15.68 8.82 0.16
C SER A 2 -16.42 7.63 -0.44
N ASP A 3 -15.94 7.11 -1.56
CA ASP A 3 -16.46 5.86 -2.11
C ASP A 3 -16.18 4.73 -1.11
N ALA A 4 -17.24 4.22 -0.48
CA ALA A 4 -17.15 3.21 0.57
C ALA A 4 -16.66 1.85 0.05
N ARG A 5 -16.52 1.65 -1.27
CA ARG A 5 -16.07 0.38 -1.85
C ARG A 5 -14.67 -0.02 -1.40
N LEU A 6 -13.76 0.93 -1.23
CA LEU A 6 -12.39 0.65 -0.81
C LEU A 6 -12.32 0.14 0.64
N VAL A 7 -13.27 0.55 1.47
CA VAL A 7 -13.29 0.21 2.90
C VAL A 7 -13.34 -1.31 3.09
N GLY A 8 -12.52 -1.79 4.02
CA GLY A 8 -12.28 -3.21 4.27
C GLY A 8 -10.84 -3.61 3.99
N THR A 9 -10.60 -4.92 4.04
CA THR A 9 -9.26 -5.50 3.83
C THR A 9 -9.15 -6.11 2.44
N TRP A 10 -7.96 -6.02 1.86
CA TRP A 10 -7.62 -6.49 0.52
C TRP A 10 -6.31 -7.25 0.56
N THR A 11 -6.22 -8.37 -0.16
CA THR A 11 -4.92 -8.91 -0.57
C THR A 11 -4.36 -8.03 -1.68
N THR A 12 -3.07 -7.73 -1.62
CA THR A 12 -2.37 -6.97 -2.64
C THR A 12 -1.23 -7.80 -3.23
N GLU A 13 -1.00 -7.63 -4.53
CA GLU A 13 0.14 -8.17 -5.24
C GLU A 13 0.80 -7.04 -6.04
N LEU A 14 2.02 -6.68 -5.64
CA LEU A 14 2.88 -5.70 -6.29
C LEU A 14 3.89 -6.44 -7.17
N GLU A 15 4.00 -6.04 -8.43
CA GLU A 15 5.05 -6.52 -9.34
C GLU A 15 6.30 -5.64 -9.20
N ASP A 16 7.37 -6.22 -8.63
CA ASP A 16 8.66 -5.57 -8.37
C ASP A 16 9.76 -6.35 -9.09
N ASP A 17 10.28 -5.80 -10.20
CA ASP A 17 11.33 -6.40 -11.04
C ASP A 17 11.06 -7.87 -11.42
N GLY A 18 9.83 -8.17 -11.84
CA GLY A 18 9.39 -9.51 -12.22
C GLY A 18 9.13 -10.47 -11.06
N LYS A 19 9.12 -9.97 -9.81
CA LYS A 19 8.74 -10.72 -8.62
C LYS A 19 7.44 -10.18 -8.03
N SER A 20 6.55 -11.09 -7.64
CA SER A 20 5.35 -10.75 -6.91
C SER A 20 5.65 -10.53 -5.43
N VAL A 21 5.30 -9.36 -4.92
CA VAL A 21 5.32 -9.03 -3.50
C VAL A 21 3.88 -9.00 -2.99
N PHE A 22 3.54 -9.97 -2.14
CA PHE A 22 2.21 -10.09 -1.56
C PHE A 22 2.07 -9.26 -0.28
N GLY A 23 0.87 -8.72 -0.07
CA GLY A 23 0.53 -7.96 1.12
C GLY A 23 -0.94 -8.01 1.48
N LEU A 24 -1.26 -7.31 2.58
CA LEU A 24 -2.61 -6.99 3.00
C LEU A 24 -2.71 -5.47 3.16
N ALA A 25 -3.78 -4.87 2.65
CA ALA A 25 -4.10 -3.46 2.85
C ALA A 25 -5.50 -3.35 3.45
N SER A 26 -5.63 -2.63 4.56
CA SER A 26 -6.90 -2.42 5.25
C SER A 26 -7.23 -0.93 5.27
N PHE A 27 -8.38 -0.58 4.70
CA PHE A 27 -8.85 0.79 4.56
C PHE A 27 -10.03 1.05 5.48
N THR A 28 -10.00 2.20 6.15
CA THR A 28 -11.01 2.64 7.11
C THR A 28 -11.86 3.75 6.50
N GLY A 29 -13.11 3.90 6.96
CA GLY A 29 -14.07 4.85 6.37
C GLY A 29 -13.74 6.32 6.62
N ASP A 30 -12.85 6.62 7.57
CA ASP A 30 -12.35 7.96 7.91
C ASP A 30 -11.05 8.32 7.16
N GLY A 31 -10.60 7.47 6.23
CA GLY A 31 -9.46 7.76 5.36
C GLY A 31 -8.14 7.14 5.80
N GLY A 32 -8.08 6.34 6.86
CA GLY A 32 -6.85 5.65 7.26
C GLY A 32 -6.58 4.37 6.46
N VAL A 33 -5.29 4.04 6.25
CA VAL A 33 -4.85 2.75 5.71
C VAL A 33 -3.78 2.11 6.60
N THR A 34 -3.87 0.79 6.78
CA THR A 34 -2.82 -0.05 7.36
C THR A 34 -2.41 -1.11 6.33
N CYS A 35 -1.12 -1.19 6.04
CA CYS A 35 -0.57 -2.14 5.07
C CYS A 35 0.42 -3.09 5.73
N TYR A 36 0.42 -4.35 5.31
CA TYR A 36 1.43 -5.34 5.67
C TYR A 36 2.03 -5.90 4.39
N GLN A 37 3.37 -5.90 4.28
CA GLN A 37 4.08 -6.51 3.15
C GLN A 37 4.85 -7.75 3.64
N VAL A 38 4.58 -8.90 3.03
CA VAL A 38 5.07 -10.21 3.51
C VAL A 38 6.59 -10.31 3.44
N ASN A 39 7.21 -9.77 2.39
CA ASN A 39 8.66 -9.79 2.20
C ASN A 39 9.41 -8.92 3.22
N ALA A 40 8.86 -7.74 3.54
CA ALA A 40 9.46 -6.79 4.45
C ALA A 40 9.18 -7.12 5.91
N LYS A 41 8.12 -7.91 6.19
CA LYS A 41 7.60 -8.18 7.54
C LYS A 41 7.31 -6.90 8.34
N ASN A 42 6.98 -5.83 7.62
CA ASN A 42 6.74 -4.52 8.18
C ASN A 42 5.27 -4.14 8.03
N ILE A 43 4.82 -3.29 8.95
CA ILE A 43 3.52 -2.65 8.90
C ILE A 43 3.73 -1.19 8.49
N GLY A 44 2.93 -0.74 7.52
CA GLY A 44 2.85 0.63 7.09
C GLY A 44 1.55 1.28 7.52
N LEU A 45 1.61 2.57 7.83
CA LEU A 45 0.45 3.39 8.22
C LEU A 45 0.36 4.60 7.32
N GLY A 46 -0.85 4.99 6.93
CA GLY A 46 -1.05 6.23 6.18
C GLY A 46 -2.51 6.50 5.90
N ASN A 47 -2.76 7.15 4.76
CA ASN A 47 -4.08 7.65 4.41
C ASN A 47 -4.47 7.26 2.98
N TRP A 48 -5.77 7.28 2.70
CA TRP A 48 -6.34 7.11 1.38
C TRP A 48 -7.43 8.14 1.12
N GLU A 49 -7.66 8.42 -0.15
CA GLU A 49 -8.80 9.23 -0.56
C GLU A 49 -9.32 8.79 -1.93
N SER A 50 -10.61 9.01 -2.17
CA SER A 50 -11.23 8.81 -3.48
C SER A 50 -10.88 9.97 -4.39
N THR A 51 -10.40 9.66 -5.60
CA THR A 51 -10.02 10.65 -6.62
C THR A 51 -11.08 10.78 -7.72
N GLY A 52 -12.08 9.92 -7.70
CA GLY A 52 -13.15 9.85 -8.70
C GLY A 52 -14.14 8.74 -8.36
N LYS A 53 -15.13 8.54 -9.23
CA LYS A 53 -16.18 7.53 -9.01
C LYS A 53 -15.57 6.15 -8.80
N ASP A 54 -14.59 5.76 -9.61
CA ASP A 54 -14.00 4.42 -9.62
C ASP A 54 -12.51 4.43 -9.33
N SER A 55 -11.98 5.54 -8.79
CA SER A 55 -10.54 5.74 -8.59
C SER A 55 -10.23 6.29 -7.20
N PHE A 56 -9.04 5.95 -6.73
CA PHE A 56 -8.53 6.38 -5.44
C PHE A 56 -7.00 6.46 -5.47
N HIS A 57 -6.45 7.09 -4.45
CA HIS A 57 -5.04 6.91 -4.11
C HIS A 57 -4.89 6.58 -2.64
N TYR A 58 -3.77 5.98 -2.29
CA TYR A 58 -3.37 5.82 -0.91
C TYR A 58 -1.86 5.89 -0.78
N ASN A 59 -1.43 6.29 0.41
CA ASN A 59 -0.04 6.29 0.79
C ASN A 59 0.10 5.63 2.16
N PHE A 60 1.26 5.06 2.41
CA PHE A 60 1.61 4.56 3.73
C PHE A 60 3.11 4.61 3.93
N HIS A 61 3.50 4.81 5.18
CA HIS A 61 4.88 4.92 5.59
C HIS A 61 5.25 3.70 6.41
N ILE A 62 6.37 3.07 6.08
CA ILE A 62 6.98 1.99 6.85
C ILE A 62 8.21 2.54 7.56
N LEU A 63 8.32 2.27 8.86
CA LEU A 63 9.56 2.39 9.59
C LEU A 63 10.33 1.07 9.49
N ALA A 64 11.54 1.12 8.93
CA ALA A 64 12.42 -0.03 8.86
C ALA A 64 13.27 -0.09 10.14
N VAL A 65 13.24 -1.24 10.80
CA VAL A 65 14.06 -1.51 11.99
C VAL A 65 14.95 -2.73 11.77
N ASN A 66 16.14 -2.72 12.36
CA ASN A 66 17.00 -3.90 12.39
C ASN A 66 16.53 -4.91 13.47
N PRO A 67 17.12 -6.11 13.58
CA PRO A 67 16.74 -7.10 14.59
C PRO A 67 16.90 -6.64 16.05
N GLN A 68 17.64 -5.56 16.29
CA GLN A 68 17.83 -4.93 17.60
C GLN A 68 16.77 -3.86 17.89
N GLY A 69 15.90 -3.54 16.93
CA GLY A 69 14.86 -2.52 17.05
C GLY A 69 15.36 -1.10 16.72
N GLU A 70 16.57 -0.94 16.20
CA GLU A 70 17.10 0.37 15.83
C GLU A 70 16.50 0.83 14.50
N HIS A 71 16.12 2.10 14.43
CA HIS A 71 15.62 2.72 13.20
C HIS A 71 16.75 2.79 12.15
N VAL A 72 16.53 2.13 11.00
CA VAL A 72 17.51 2.06 9.91
C VAL A 72 17.02 2.71 8.62
N GLY A 73 15.82 3.26 8.61
CA GLY A 73 15.29 4.08 7.52
C GLY A 73 13.78 3.97 7.37
N GLU A 74 13.27 4.58 6.32
CA GLU A 74 11.83 4.63 6.05
C GLU A 74 11.55 4.26 4.59
N ALA A 75 10.35 3.73 4.34
CA ALA A 75 9.80 3.61 3.00
C ALA A 75 8.48 4.36 2.93
N HIS A 76 8.35 5.31 2.01
CA HIS A 76 7.13 6.06 1.74
C HIS A 76 6.53 5.50 0.46
N VAL A 77 5.45 4.75 0.61
CA VAL A 77 4.78 4.06 -0.49
C VAL A 77 3.57 4.89 -0.92
N PHE A 78 3.36 4.99 -2.22
CA PHE A 78 2.22 5.65 -2.84
C PHE A 78 1.62 4.75 -3.91
N VAL A 79 0.30 4.71 -4.00
CA VAL A 79 -0.43 3.87 -4.95
C VAL A 79 -1.65 4.62 -5.46
N THR A 80 -1.86 4.57 -6.78
CA THR A 80 -3.10 4.96 -7.44
C THR A 80 -3.82 3.71 -7.92
N GLY A 81 -5.11 3.59 -7.64
CA GLY A 81 -5.90 2.41 -7.98
C GLY A 81 -7.25 2.76 -8.61
N GLU A 82 -7.76 1.83 -9.40
CA GLU A 82 -9.06 1.87 -10.03
C GLU A 82 -9.82 0.56 -9.81
N PHE A 83 -11.12 0.66 -9.51
CA PHE A 83 -11.97 -0.52 -9.34
C PHE A 83 -12.26 -1.17 -10.70
N VAL A 84 -12.01 -2.48 -10.77
CA VAL A 84 -12.40 -3.32 -11.92
C VAL A 84 -13.75 -4.01 -11.62
N SER A 85 -14.01 -4.30 -10.35
CA SER A 85 -15.26 -4.83 -9.81
C SER A 85 -15.37 -4.50 -8.32
N ASP A 86 -16.48 -4.85 -7.67
CA ASP A 86 -16.69 -4.60 -6.23
C ASP A 86 -15.69 -5.35 -5.33
N ASP A 87 -15.07 -6.41 -5.85
CA ASP A 87 -14.12 -7.27 -5.17
C ASP A 87 -12.69 -7.21 -5.75
N ARG A 88 -12.43 -6.33 -6.72
CA ARG A 88 -11.12 -6.20 -7.38
C ARG A 88 -10.80 -4.75 -7.77
N TRP A 89 -9.55 -4.37 -7.55
CA TRP A 89 -8.97 -3.15 -8.13
C TRP A 89 -7.58 -3.42 -8.68
N GLU A 90 -7.16 -2.57 -9.61
CA GLU A 90 -5.84 -2.59 -10.23
C GLU A 90 -5.25 -1.18 -10.20
N GLY A 91 -3.93 -1.07 -10.29
CA GLY A 91 -3.29 0.22 -10.16
C GLY A 91 -1.79 0.19 -10.39
N THR A 92 -1.18 1.32 -10.06
CA THR A 92 0.27 1.52 -10.11
C THR A 92 0.75 2.05 -8.78
N GLY A 93 1.87 1.53 -8.31
CA GLY A 93 2.51 1.92 -7.07
C GLY A 93 3.96 2.30 -7.25
N GLY A 94 4.49 2.93 -6.23
CA GLY A 94 5.89 3.28 -6.12
C GLY A 94 6.29 3.47 -4.67
N ALA A 95 7.59 3.54 -4.42
CA ALA A 95 8.12 3.79 -3.10
C ALA A 95 9.40 4.63 -3.17
N ASN A 96 9.52 5.55 -2.22
CA ASN A 96 10.75 6.27 -1.92
C ASN A 96 11.34 5.73 -0.61
N PHE A 97 12.65 5.51 -0.59
CA PHE A 97 13.37 4.96 0.56
C PHE A 97 14.29 6.02 1.13
N TYR A 98 14.22 6.22 2.43
CA TYR A 98 14.95 7.26 3.15
C TYR A 98 15.88 6.67 4.19
N SER A 99 17.01 7.33 4.44
CA SER A 99 17.87 7.06 5.58
C SER A 99 17.18 7.47 6.89
N PRO A 100 17.70 7.06 8.06
CA PRO A 100 17.21 7.54 9.35
C PRO A 100 17.29 9.07 9.52
N SER A 101 18.18 9.74 8.78
CA SER A 101 18.31 11.20 8.75
C SER A 101 17.35 11.90 7.78
N GLY A 102 16.59 11.13 6.99
CA GLY A 102 15.64 11.66 6.00
C GLY A 102 16.23 11.88 4.61
N ASP A 103 17.44 11.40 4.34
CA ASP A 103 18.05 11.52 3.01
C ASP A 103 17.44 10.49 2.06
N LEU A 104 17.03 10.91 0.86
CA LEU A 104 16.51 10.02 -0.17
C LEU A 104 17.64 9.09 -0.66
N LEU A 105 17.48 7.79 -0.46
CA LEU A 105 18.43 6.77 -0.86
C LEU A 105 18.15 6.27 -2.28
N ARG A 106 16.87 6.02 -2.59
CA ARG A 106 16.38 5.57 -3.89
C ARG A 106 14.87 5.74 -3.99
N GLY A 107 14.34 5.71 -5.20
CA GLY A 107 12.90 5.65 -5.46
C GLY A 107 12.59 4.83 -6.71
N HIS A 108 11.36 4.33 -6.78
CA HIS A 108 10.81 3.74 -8.00
C HIS A 108 9.31 4.00 -8.08
N GLU A 109 8.76 3.92 -9.29
CA GLU A 109 7.35 4.14 -9.59
C GLU A 109 6.88 3.24 -10.73
N GLY A 110 5.57 3.19 -10.95
CA GLY A 110 4.96 2.49 -12.08
C GLY A 110 4.85 0.97 -11.91
N SER A 111 5.19 0.42 -10.74
CA SER A 111 5.03 -0.99 -10.43
C SER A 111 3.54 -1.36 -10.44
N ARG A 112 3.17 -2.42 -11.16
CA ARG A 112 1.77 -2.85 -11.22
C ARG A 112 1.31 -3.35 -9.85
N VAL A 113 0.12 -2.95 -9.44
CA VAL A 113 -0.54 -3.45 -8.23
C VAL A 113 -1.89 -4.04 -8.60
N THR A 114 -2.18 -5.23 -8.11
CA THR A 114 -3.52 -5.82 -8.19
C THR A 114 -4.00 -6.19 -6.80
N ALA A 115 -5.31 -6.18 -6.59
CA ALA A 115 -5.86 -6.54 -5.31
C ALA A 115 -7.21 -7.24 -5.41
N ARG A 116 -7.49 -8.06 -4.40
CA ARG A 116 -8.77 -8.74 -4.21
C ARG A 116 -9.28 -8.51 -2.80
N LYS A 117 -10.59 -8.35 -2.65
CA LYS A 117 -11.17 -8.12 -1.33
C LYS A 117 -10.97 -9.37 -0.47
N PHE A 118 -10.48 -9.18 0.74
CA PHE A 118 -10.14 -10.25 1.69
C PHE A 118 -11.27 -10.46 2.70
N GLY A 119 -11.47 -11.71 3.12
CA GLY A 119 -12.44 -12.05 4.17
C GLY A 119 -13.90 -11.91 3.74
N ILE A 120 -14.18 -11.92 2.44
CA ILE A 120 -15.54 -11.98 1.87
C ILE A 120 -16.02 -13.42 1.61
N ASP A 121 -15.23 -14.41 2.02
CA ASP A 121 -15.64 -15.81 2.00
C ASP A 121 -16.82 -16.00 2.97
N LYS A 122 -17.94 -16.50 2.42
CA LYS A 122 -19.20 -16.78 3.13
C LYS A 122 -19.09 -17.99 4.04
#